data_AF-A0A1Y1KQT9-F1
#
_entry.id   AF-A0A1Y1KQT9-F1
#
_cell.length_a   1.000
_cell.length_b   1.000
_cell.length_c   1.000
_cell.angle_alpha   90.00
_cell.angle_beta   90.00
_cell.angle_gamma   90.00
#
_symmetry.space_group_name_H-M   'P 1'
#
loop_
_entity.id
_entity.type
_entity.pdbx_description
1 polymer ?
#
loop_
_entity_poly.entity_id
_entity_poly.type
_entity_poly.pdbx_seq_one_letter_code
_entity_poly.pdbx_strand_id
1 'polypeptide(L)'
;RLDDDSYAKFADMPVGIQGYTTLKAPFMGSLPPTKDRELKWWGQKIFKNTKEVLPGRFISMPPAEADYAQWKISERLKEDILNVSSAFYGNQVAKWKFEKHRICWDAFTTSSDFIISPHTASKGLYVATCGSFHGYKFFPVIGKYVVDMLE
;
A
#
# COMPACT_ATOMS: atom_id res chain seq x y z
N ARG A 1 -18.36 8.94 0.98
CA ARG A 1 -18.97 8.91 -0.36
C ARG A 1 -19.14 10.35 -0.83
N LEU A 2 -18.85 10.67 -2.09
CA LEU A 2 -19.05 12.02 -2.62
C LEU A 2 -20.54 12.33 -2.83
N ASP A 3 -20.92 13.58 -2.58
CA ASP A 3 -22.19 14.16 -3.02
C ASP A 3 -22.23 14.30 -4.55
N ASP A 4 -23.39 14.66 -5.11
CA ASP A 4 -23.58 14.77 -6.57
C ASP A 4 -22.64 15.81 -7.19
N ASP A 5 -22.49 16.98 -6.57
CA ASP A 5 -21.66 18.08 -7.08
C ASP A 5 -20.17 17.72 -7.09
N SER A 6 -19.67 17.17 -5.98
CA SER A 6 -18.28 16.72 -5.87
C SER A 6 -18.01 15.55 -6.82
N TYR A 7 -18.96 14.62 -6.97
CA TYR A 7 -18.81 13.52 -7.89
C TYR A 7 -18.75 14.02 -9.34
N ALA A 8 -19.68 14.89 -9.76
CA ALA A 8 -19.68 15.47 -11.10
C ALA A 8 -18.36 16.19 -11.42
N LYS A 9 -17.76 16.86 -10.42
CA LYS A 9 -16.46 17.54 -10.56
C LYS A 9 -15.28 16.58 -10.70
N PHE A 10 -15.30 15.43 -10.02
CA PHE A 10 -14.14 14.53 -9.92
C PHE A 10 -14.30 13.21 -10.68
N ALA A 11 -15.44 12.95 -11.32
CA ALA A 11 -15.74 11.67 -11.96
C ALA A 11 -14.66 11.26 -12.98
N ASP A 12 -14.19 12.22 -13.79
CA ASP A 12 -13.23 11.98 -14.87
C ASP A 12 -11.80 12.42 -14.51
N MET A 13 -11.50 12.60 -13.22
CA MET A 13 -10.16 12.99 -12.82
C MET A 13 -9.13 11.89 -13.14
N PRO A 14 -7.88 12.26 -13.48
CA PRO A 14 -6.84 11.26 -13.67
C PRO A 14 -6.41 10.66 -12.32
N VAL A 15 -5.62 9.60 -12.38
CA VAL A 15 -4.84 9.14 -11.21
C VAL A 15 -3.88 10.26 -10.82
N GLY A 16 -4.05 10.79 -9.60
CA GLY A 16 -3.18 11.81 -9.04
C GLY A 16 -1.97 11.16 -8.40
N ILE A 17 -0.77 11.51 -8.87
CA ILE A 17 0.50 11.08 -8.27
C ILE A 17 1.31 12.34 -7.97
N GLN A 18 1.67 12.52 -6.70
CA GLN A 18 2.63 13.54 -6.31
C GLN A 18 3.92 12.84 -5.88
N GLY A 19 4.93 12.97 -6.75
CA GLY A 19 6.25 12.41 -6.52
C GLY A 19 7.23 13.46 -6.03
N TYR A 20 7.99 13.09 -5.01
CA TYR A 20 9.27 13.70 -4.73
C TYR A 20 10.37 12.80 -5.33
N THR A 21 11.62 13.28 -5.36
CA THR A 21 12.73 12.35 -5.56
C THR A 21 12.67 11.27 -4.48
N THR A 22 13.02 10.02 -4.81
CA THR A 22 12.95 8.88 -3.88
C THR A 22 13.76 9.10 -2.59
N LEU A 23 14.74 10.02 -2.63
CA LEU A 23 15.54 10.47 -1.49
C LEU A 23 14.78 11.38 -0.50
N LYS A 24 13.65 11.98 -0.89
CA LYS A 24 12.93 12.98 -0.09
C LYS A 24 11.69 12.44 0.61
N ALA A 25 10.83 11.70 -0.10
CA ALA A 25 9.63 11.09 0.49
C ALA A 25 9.03 10.03 -0.45
N PRO A 26 8.27 9.04 0.08
CA PRO A 26 7.45 8.15 -0.72
C PRO A 26 6.41 8.89 -1.56
N PHE A 27 6.01 8.29 -2.68
CA PHE A 27 4.92 8.80 -3.51
C PHE A 27 3.60 8.77 -2.74
N MET A 28 2.87 9.86 -2.81
CA MET A 28 1.48 9.95 -2.36
C MET A 28 0.57 10.11 -3.56
N GLY A 29 -0.70 9.79 -3.40
CA GLY A 29 -1.63 9.92 -4.51
C GLY A 29 -3.08 9.66 -4.19
N SER A 30 -3.88 9.79 -5.25
CA SER A 30 -5.32 9.64 -5.23
C SER A 30 -5.80 8.92 -6.49
N LEU A 31 -6.78 8.04 -6.31
CA LEU A 31 -7.49 7.42 -7.43
C LEU A 31 -8.78 8.17 -7.74
N PRO A 32 -9.23 8.14 -9.01
CA PRO A 32 -10.56 8.64 -9.36
C PRO A 32 -11.66 7.94 -8.57
N PRO A 33 -12.82 8.59 -8.40
CA PRO A 33 -13.97 7.99 -7.74
C PRO A 33 -14.38 6.66 -8.36
N THR A 34 -14.75 5.70 -7.52
CA THR A 34 -15.41 4.47 -7.97
C THR A 34 -16.84 4.76 -8.44
N LYS A 35 -17.50 3.75 -9.04
CA LYS A 35 -18.95 3.82 -9.36
C LYS A 35 -19.82 4.07 -8.12
N ASP A 36 -19.34 3.66 -6.95
CA ASP A 36 -19.99 3.90 -5.66
C ASP A 36 -19.72 5.30 -5.11
N ARG A 37 -18.97 6.13 -5.84
CA ARG A 37 -18.54 7.49 -5.46
C ARG A 37 -17.63 7.50 -4.23
N GLU A 38 -16.79 6.48 -4.10
CA GLU A 38 -15.72 6.43 -3.09
C GLU A 38 -14.40 6.94 -3.70
N LEU A 39 -13.72 7.84 -3.01
CA LEU A 39 -12.34 8.22 -3.31
C LEU A 39 -11.37 7.39 -2.48
N LYS A 40 -10.20 7.11 -3.05
CA LYS A 40 -9.09 6.45 -2.36
C LYS A 40 -7.84 7.30 -2.44
N TRP A 41 -7.08 7.31 -1.35
CA TRP A 41 -5.78 7.95 -1.23
C TRP A 41 -4.78 6.98 -0.61
N TRP A 42 -3.49 7.25 -0.80
CA TRP A 42 -2.43 6.61 -0.03
C TRP A 42 -1.42 7.64 0.47
N GLY A 43 -0.98 7.40 1.70
CA GLY A 43 -0.10 8.26 2.48
C GLY A 43 1.38 8.12 2.13
N GLN A 44 2.20 8.93 2.79
CA GLN A 44 3.66 8.87 2.72
C GLN A 44 4.26 8.00 3.84
N LYS A 45 3.49 7.70 4.90
CA LYS A 45 4.03 7.00 6.08
C LYS A 45 4.15 5.50 5.82
N ILE A 46 5.38 5.06 5.58
CA ILE A 46 5.77 3.64 5.59
C ILE A 46 6.34 3.32 6.97
N PHE A 47 5.93 2.20 7.55
CA PHE A 47 6.36 1.80 8.89
C PHE A 47 6.65 0.30 8.98
N LYS A 48 7.35 -0.08 10.05
CA LYS A 48 7.67 -1.45 10.42
C LYS A 48 6.98 -1.80 11.74
N ASN A 49 6.64 -3.06 11.93
CA ASN A 49 6.17 -3.59 13.21
C ASN A 49 7.18 -4.63 13.70
N THR A 50 8.32 -4.13 14.16
CA THR A 50 9.42 -4.95 14.64
C THR A 50 9.07 -5.58 15.98
N LYS A 51 9.13 -6.90 16.05
CA LYS A 51 8.90 -7.70 17.25
C LYS A 51 10.11 -8.61 17.48
N GLU A 52 10.43 -8.83 18.75
CA GLU A 52 11.37 -9.89 19.13
C GLU A 52 10.68 -11.24 18.93
N VAL A 53 11.30 -12.13 18.16
CA VAL A 53 10.78 -13.48 17.88
C VAL A 53 11.54 -14.58 18.61
N LEU A 54 12.81 -14.31 18.94
CA LEU A 54 13.70 -15.11 19.77
C LEU A 54 14.62 -14.13 20.51
N PRO A 55 15.24 -14.51 21.63
CA PRO A 55 16.16 -13.64 22.35
C PRO A 55 17.21 -13.00 21.44
N GLY A 56 17.20 -11.67 21.34
CA GLY A 56 18.10 -10.89 20.48
C GLY A 56 17.77 -10.90 18.98
N ARG A 57 16.68 -11.57 18.54
CA ARG A 57 16.26 -11.66 17.14
C ARG A 57 14.98 -10.89 16.91
N PHE A 58 15.07 -9.87 16.07
CA PHE A 58 13.96 -8.96 15.77
C PHE A 58 13.54 -9.06 14.30
N ILE A 59 12.23 -9.16 14.06
CA ILE A 59 11.65 -9.23 12.72
C ILE A 59 10.49 -8.23 12.62
N SER A 60 10.41 -7.50 11.51
CA SER A 60 9.20 -6.74 11.18
C SER A 60 8.18 -7.66 10.53
N MET A 61 7.01 -7.78 11.14
CA MET A 61 5.92 -8.61 10.61
C MET A 61 4.56 -7.97 10.86
N PRO A 62 3.55 -8.26 10.02
CA PRO A 62 2.18 -7.89 10.34
C PRO A 62 1.73 -8.53 11.68
N PRO A 63 0.90 -7.86 12.49
CA PRO A 63 0.38 -8.44 13.73
C PRO A 63 -0.35 -9.77 13.51
N ALA A 64 -0.22 -10.70 14.45
CA ALA A 64 -0.92 -11.99 14.47
C ALA A 64 -2.37 -11.86 14.96
N GLU A 65 -3.07 -10.84 14.48
CA GLU A 65 -4.47 -10.55 14.80
C GLU A 65 -5.32 -10.70 13.53
N ALA A 66 -6.65 -10.72 13.68
CA ALA A 66 -7.57 -10.75 12.55
C ALA A 66 -7.25 -9.64 11.54
N ASP A 67 -7.28 -9.99 10.25
CA ASP A 67 -6.91 -9.12 9.14
C ASP A 67 -5.55 -8.41 9.31
N TYR A 68 -4.62 -9.01 10.04
CA TYR A 68 -3.31 -8.42 10.34
C TYR A 68 -3.41 -7.02 10.99
N ALA A 69 -4.44 -6.84 11.82
CA ALA A 69 -4.80 -5.58 12.47
C ALA A 69 -4.95 -4.39 11.48
N GLN A 70 -5.29 -4.65 10.22
CA GLN A 70 -5.27 -3.61 9.18
C GLN A 70 -6.25 -2.45 9.42
N TRP A 71 -7.23 -2.63 10.32
CA TRP A 71 -8.24 -1.63 10.66
C TRP A 71 -7.91 -0.84 11.94
N LYS A 72 -6.84 -1.20 12.66
CA LYS A 72 -6.39 -0.52 13.88
C LYS A 72 -5.41 0.60 13.51
N ILE A 73 -5.95 1.77 13.20
CA ILE A 73 -5.18 2.89 12.64
C ILE A 73 -4.86 3.93 13.70
N SER A 74 -3.59 4.32 13.82
CA SER A 74 -3.17 5.43 14.69
C SER A 74 -3.60 6.79 14.13
N GLU A 75 -3.80 7.77 15.02
CA GLU A 75 -4.13 9.14 14.60
C GLU A 75 -3.09 9.73 13.64
N ARG A 76 -1.81 9.43 13.87
CA ARG A 76 -0.72 9.84 12.98
C ARG A 76 -0.90 9.33 11.54
N LEU A 77 -1.45 8.13 11.34
CA LEU A 77 -1.72 7.61 9.99
C LEU A 77 -2.98 8.25 9.38
N LYS A 78 -3.98 8.58 10.18
CA LYS A 78 -5.17 9.31 9.70
C LYS A 78 -4.81 10.74 9.27
N GLU A 79 -4.00 11.44 10.06
CA GLU A 79 -3.46 12.76 9.72
C GLU A 79 -2.68 12.75 8.39
N ASP A 80 -1.95 11.66 8.11
CA ASP A 80 -1.23 11.50 6.84
C ASP A 80 -2.19 11.51 5.64
N ILE A 81 -3.31 10.78 5.76
CA ILE A 81 -4.35 10.74 4.74
C ILE A 81 -5.06 12.10 4.61
N LEU A 82 -5.28 12.81 5.72
CA LEU A 82 -5.84 14.17 5.69
C LEU A 82 -4.92 15.14 4.95
N ASN A 83 -3.60 15.07 5.18
CA ASN A 83 -2.62 15.91 4.48
C ASN A 83 -2.59 15.60 2.98
N VAL A 84 -2.55 14.32 2.60
CA VAL A 84 -2.55 13.90 1.20
C VAL A 84 -3.83 14.35 0.49
N SER A 85 -4.99 14.07 1.07
CA SER A 85 -6.26 14.47 0.47
C SER A 85 -6.36 16.00 0.36
N SER A 86 -5.94 16.76 1.37
CA SER A 86 -5.93 18.23 1.29
C SER A 86 -5.00 18.76 0.19
N ALA A 87 -3.87 18.10 -0.07
CA ALA A 87 -2.96 18.49 -1.16
C ALA A 87 -3.59 18.35 -2.54
N PHE A 88 -4.42 17.31 -2.76
CA PHE A 88 -5.07 17.08 -4.06
C PHE A 88 -6.37 17.87 -4.24
N TYR A 89 -7.12 18.11 -3.16
CA TYR A 89 -8.51 18.60 -3.24
C TYR A 89 -8.74 19.92 -2.49
N GLY A 90 -7.74 20.43 -1.79
CA GLY A 90 -7.81 21.68 -1.04
C GLY A 90 -8.74 21.63 0.19
N ASN A 91 -9.14 22.82 0.65
CA ASN A 91 -9.80 23.00 1.96
C ASN A 91 -11.18 22.32 2.08
N GLN A 92 -11.84 21.95 0.98
CA GLN A 92 -13.13 21.27 1.01
C GLN A 92 -13.07 19.90 1.70
N VAL A 93 -11.89 19.26 1.71
CA VAL A 93 -11.65 17.97 2.38
C VAL A 93 -11.97 18.04 3.87
N ALA A 94 -11.79 19.19 4.52
CA ALA A 94 -12.13 19.38 5.93
C ALA A 94 -13.63 19.15 6.23
N LYS A 95 -14.49 19.21 5.20
CA LYS A 95 -15.93 18.94 5.32
C LYS A 95 -16.30 17.48 5.00
N TRP A 96 -15.35 16.70 4.49
CA TRP A 96 -15.60 15.33 4.06
C TRP A 96 -15.53 14.36 5.24
N LYS A 97 -16.42 13.37 5.22
CA LYS A 97 -16.39 12.24 6.15
C LYS A 97 -15.53 11.11 5.58
N PHE A 98 -14.47 10.76 6.31
CA PHE A 98 -13.61 9.62 5.99
C PHE A 98 -14.23 8.33 6.54
N GLU A 99 -14.77 7.49 5.66
CA GLU A 99 -15.49 6.27 6.06
C GLU A 99 -14.55 5.13 6.49
N LYS A 100 -13.38 5.03 5.85
CA LYS A 100 -12.47 3.89 6.03
C LYS A 100 -11.01 4.37 6.06
N HIS A 101 -10.24 3.85 7.01
CA HIS A 101 -8.79 3.92 7.04
C HIS A 101 -8.24 2.51 7.18
N ARG A 102 -7.20 2.17 6.41
CA ARG A 102 -6.63 0.82 6.40
C ARG A 102 -5.12 0.85 6.27
N ILE A 103 -4.45 -0.04 6.97
CA ILE A 103 -3.04 -0.39 6.74
C ILE A 103 -2.97 -1.36 5.57
N CYS A 104 -1.90 -1.22 4.78
CA CYS A 104 -1.53 -2.19 3.76
C CYS A 104 -0.14 -2.71 4.09
N TRP A 105 -0.01 -4.02 4.24
CA TRP A 105 1.26 -4.69 4.50
C TRP A 105 1.84 -5.24 3.19
N ASP A 106 3.15 -5.09 3.02
CA ASP A 106 3.93 -5.74 1.96
C ASP A 106 5.36 -5.97 2.45
N ALA A 107 6.10 -6.81 1.74
CA ALA A 107 7.51 -7.08 1.98
C ALA A 107 8.36 -6.43 0.87
N PHE A 108 9.53 -5.91 1.28
CA PHE A 108 10.44 -5.19 0.40
C PHE A 108 11.79 -5.87 0.33
N THR A 109 12.38 -5.88 -0.86
CA THR A 109 13.82 -6.08 -1.06
C THR A 109 14.53 -4.73 -1.14
N THR A 110 15.84 -4.72 -0.95
CA THR A 110 16.67 -3.51 -1.10
C THR A 110 16.75 -3.03 -2.55
N SER A 111 16.67 -3.95 -3.52
CA SER A 111 16.64 -3.63 -4.95
C SER A 111 15.23 -3.37 -5.50
N SER A 112 14.19 -3.62 -4.70
CA SER A 112 12.78 -3.61 -5.13
C SER A 112 12.40 -4.70 -6.13
N ASP A 113 13.28 -5.67 -6.40
CA ASP A 113 12.98 -6.84 -7.24
C ASP A 113 12.13 -7.86 -6.48
N PHE A 114 11.31 -8.62 -7.22
CA PHE A 114 10.63 -9.80 -6.68
C PHE A 114 11.65 -10.89 -6.33
N ILE A 115 11.31 -11.73 -5.35
CA ILE A 115 12.04 -12.98 -5.12
C ILE A 115 11.18 -14.11 -5.68
N ILE A 116 11.55 -14.62 -6.85
CA ILE A 116 10.96 -15.80 -7.49
C ILE A 116 12.11 -16.78 -7.77
N SER A 117 12.34 -17.72 -6.86
CA SER A 117 13.56 -18.56 -6.89
C SER A 117 13.45 -19.81 -5.99
N PRO A 118 14.16 -20.91 -6.31
CA PRO A 118 14.42 -22.00 -5.37
C PRO A 118 15.28 -21.53 -4.19
N HIS A 119 15.05 -22.08 -3.00
CA HIS A 119 15.86 -21.77 -1.82
C HIS A 119 17.21 -22.49 -1.88
N THR A 120 18.31 -21.73 -1.92
CA THR A 120 19.67 -22.26 -2.15
C THR A 120 20.11 -23.32 -1.14
N ALA A 121 19.67 -23.22 0.12
CA ALA A 121 20.05 -24.15 1.18
C ALA A 121 18.96 -25.19 1.54
N SER A 122 17.82 -25.21 0.85
CA SER A 122 16.71 -26.11 1.20
C SER A 122 16.09 -26.73 -0.06
N LYS A 123 16.44 -27.99 -0.31
CA LYS A 123 15.96 -28.72 -1.48
C LYS A 123 14.44 -28.88 -1.42
N GLY A 124 13.75 -28.50 -2.50
CA GLY A 124 12.30 -28.58 -2.61
C GLY A 124 11.54 -27.39 -2.01
N LEU A 125 12.24 -26.41 -1.44
CA LEU A 125 11.63 -25.14 -1.03
C LEU A 125 11.79 -24.09 -2.13
N TYR A 126 10.68 -23.44 -2.49
CA TYR A 126 10.62 -22.39 -3.50
C TYR A 126 9.97 -21.14 -2.89
N VAL A 127 10.39 -19.96 -3.37
CA VAL A 127 9.95 -18.68 -2.84
C VAL A 127 9.42 -17.82 -3.99
N ALA A 128 8.22 -17.26 -3.81
CA ALA A 128 7.59 -16.29 -4.70
C ALA A 128 6.98 -15.15 -3.83
N THR A 129 7.76 -14.11 -3.55
CA THR A 129 7.40 -13.07 -2.57
C THR A 129 8.04 -11.70 -2.88
N CYS A 130 7.93 -10.76 -1.93
CA CYS A 130 8.49 -9.41 -1.96
C CYS A 130 7.93 -8.53 -3.08
N GLY A 131 6.62 -8.24 -3.00
CA GLY A 131 5.92 -7.38 -3.96
C GLY A 131 6.44 -5.94 -4.04
N SER A 132 7.18 -5.48 -3.02
CA SER A 132 7.84 -4.18 -2.95
C SER A 132 6.93 -2.99 -3.31
N PHE A 133 5.64 -3.07 -2.96
CA PHE A 133 4.55 -2.15 -3.29
C PHE A 133 4.24 -1.95 -4.78
N HIS A 134 4.73 -2.83 -5.66
CA HIS A 134 4.42 -2.75 -7.09
C HIS A 134 3.93 -4.06 -7.71
N GLY A 135 3.89 -5.15 -6.95
CA GLY A 135 3.50 -6.48 -7.43
C GLY A 135 2.10 -6.60 -8.03
N TYR A 136 1.10 -5.87 -7.52
CA TYR A 136 -0.30 -6.05 -7.93
C TYR A 136 -0.55 -5.81 -9.43
N LYS A 137 0.17 -4.88 -10.07
CA LYS A 137 -0.01 -4.60 -11.51
C LYS A 137 0.36 -5.81 -12.40
N PHE A 138 1.17 -6.73 -11.88
CA PHE A 138 1.60 -7.95 -12.56
C PHE A 138 0.69 -9.13 -12.29
N PHE A 139 -0.39 -8.98 -11.52
CA PHE A 139 -1.34 -10.05 -11.19
C PHE A 139 -1.74 -10.92 -12.40
N PRO A 140 -2.04 -10.36 -13.60
CA PRO A 140 -2.43 -11.17 -14.75
C PRO A 140 -1.30 -12.05 -15.33
N VAL A 141 -0.03 -11.75 -15.07
CA VAL A 141 1.12 -12.36 -15.77
C VAL A 141 2.16 -12.99 -14.85
N ILE A 142 2.23 -12.58 -13.58
CA ILE A 142 3.34 -12.97 -12.68
C ILE A 142 3.37 -14.47 -12.40
N GLY A 143 2.22 -15.14 -12.44
CA GLY A 143 2.12 -16.59 -12.27
C GLY A 143 2.91 -17.37 -13.32
N LYS A 144 3.05 -16.86 -14.55
CA LYS A 144 3.88 -17.49 -15.59
C LYS A 144 5.32 -17.64 -15.11
N TYR A 145 5.92 -16.57 -14.60
CA TYR A 145 7.31 -16.58 -14.13
C TYR A 145 7.51 -17.46 -12.89
N VAL A 146 6.46 -17.59 -12.05
CA VAL A 146 6.49 -18.51 -10.91
C VAL A 146 6.51 -19.96 -11.41
N VAL A 147 5.70 -20.31 -12.40
CA VAL A 147 5.69 -21.66 -13.00
C VAL A 147 7.00 -21.94 -13.75
N ASP A 148 7.48 -21.00 -14.57
CA ASP A 148 8.75 -21.11 -15.29
C ASP A 148 9.95 -21.33 -14.34
N MET A 149 9.87 -20.89 -13.08
CA MET A 149 10.90 -21.12 -12.05
C MET A 149 10.81 -22.50 -11.39
N LEU A 150 9.66 -23.17 -11.45
CA LEU A 150 9.46 -24.52 -10.90
C LEU A 150 9.89 -25.63 -11.87
N GLU A 151 9.90 -25.34 -13.18
CA GLU A 151 10.32 -26.23 -14.27
C GLU A 151 11.85 -26.30 -14.44
#